data_AF-A0A135VNB1-F1
#
_entry.id   AF-A0A135VNB1-F1
#
_cell.length_a   1.000
_cell.length_b   1.000
_cell.length_c   1.000
_cell.angle_alpha   90.00
_cell.angle_beta   90.00
_cell.angle_gamma   90.00
#
_symmetry.space_group_name_H-M   'P 1'
#
loop_
_entity.id
_entity.type
_entity.pdbx_description
1 polymer ?
#
loop_
_entity_poly.entity_id
_entity_poly.type
_entity_poly.pdbx_seq_one_letter_code
_entity_poly.pdbx_strand_id
1 'polypeptide(L)'
;MVMATAIEHILCPVCGGRVSVEHSDKVNRCEYCASPVLGPSQSRDCINHSGTLAKASCHVCGDLVCEDCMHVRIGDYGGKLFTVVHCEKPECQLESEWAKPLNREFQKLTNFDWSDRMDNVILRVTGLGAILIMLFELFFIISMIWIQFFTPWGLSDPSPIAFFFIRGDLTVILSILGNVMSAIILQTALQVYVHERQLASGVFLLVFLIVEVLFLLARGVVFNLLSFPEAWLVPFLLVSFGVATLLILVGSMTAIAVGWKKRDQVEDAKIRLGLE
;
A
#
# COMPACT_ATOMS: atom_id res chain seq x y z
N MET A 1 49.17 22.20 -0.56
CA MET A 1 49.05 21.90 -2.00
C MET A 1 48.05 20.77 -2.11
N VAL A 2 46.78 21.10 -2.38
CA VAL A 2 45.69 20.10 -2.46
C VAL A 2 45.72 19.55 -3.88
N MET A 3 46.23 18.33 -4.07
CA MET A 3 46.08 17.64 -5.35
C MET A 3 44.59 17.30 -5.50
N ALA A 4 43.89 18.03 -6.37
CA ALA A 4 42.59 17.62 -6.85
C ALA A 4 42.80 16.34 -7.68
N THR A 5 42.55 15.18 -7.09
CA THR A 5 42.43 13.92 -7.82
C THR A 5 41.21 14.05 -8.72
N ALA A 6 41.42 14.07 -10.04
CA ALA A 6 40.33 14.04 -11.00
C ALA A 6 39.51 12.77 -10.74
N ILE A 7 38.24 12.94 -10.36
CA ILE A 7 37.32 11.81 -10.17
C ILE A 7 37.04 11.26 -11.57
N GLU A 8 37.51 10.03 -11.81
CA GLU A 8 37.24 9.32 -13.05
C GLU A 8 35.76 8.93 -13.06
N HIS A 9 35.09 9.12 -14.20
CA HIS A 9 33.68 8.79 -14.35
C HIS A 9 33.50 7.68 -15.37
N ILE A 10 32.76 6.65 -15.00
CA ILE A 10 32.32 5.57 -15.89
C ILE A 10 30.80 5.62 -16.09
N LEU A 11 30.32 5.04 -17.19
CA LEU A 11 28.89 4.96 -17.47
C LEU A 11 28.30 3.69 -16.84
N CYS A 12 27.15 3.83 -16.18
CA CYS A 12 26.41 2.71 -15.63
C CYS A 12 25.87 1.85 -16.79
N PRO A 13 26.18 0.54 -16.83
CA PRO A 13 25.71 -0.34 -17.90
C PRO A 13 24.20 -0.59 -17.86
N VAL A 14 23.53 -0.27 -16.75
CA VAL A 14 22.09 -0.51 -16.55
C VAL A 14 21.25 0.66 -17.05
N CYS A 15 21.58 1.89 -16.64
CA CYS A 15 20.78 3.08 -16.96
C CYS A 15 21.51 4.14 -17.79
N GLY A 16 22.79 3.95 -18.11
CA GLY A 16 23.62 4.97 -18.79
C GLY A 16 23.99 6.18 -17.91
N GLY A 17 23.62 6.18 -16.63
CA GLY A 17 23.94 7.25 -15.68
C GLY A 17 25.43 7.32 -15.36
N ARG A 18 25.90 8.47 -14.87
CA ARG A 18 27.30 8.64 -14.45
C ARG A 18 27.54 7.91 -13.13
N VAL A 19 28.72 7.30 -13.03
CA VAL A 19 29.23 6.66 -11.82
C VAL A 19 30.57 7.33 -11.51
N SER A 20 30.65 7.96 -10.34
CA SER A 20 31.89 8.50 -9.81
C SER A 20 32.75 7.34 -9.29
N VAL A 21 33.95 7.15 -9.84
CA VAL A 21 34.88 6.11 -9.41
C VAL A 21 35.69 6.67 -8.23
N GLU A 22 35.24 6.39 -7.01
CA GLU A 22 35.98 6.75 -5.79
C GLU A 22 37.14 5.78 -5.55
N HIS A 23 36.95 4.52 -5.95
CA HIS A 23 37.92 3.44 -5.80
C HIS A 23 37.96 2.59 -7.08
N SER A 24 39.15 2.43 -7.65
CA SER A 24 39.35 1.68 -8.91
C SER A 24 39.29 0.16 -8.72
N ASP A 25 39.50 -0.31 -7.49
CA ASP A 25 39.56 -1.70 -7.07
C ASP A 25 38.29 -2.19 -6.36
N LYS A 26 37.27 -1.33 -6.23
CA LYS A 26 36.02 -1.63 -5.50
C LYS A 26 34.76 -1.34 -6.32
N VAL A 27 33.63 -1.84 -5.81
CA VAL A 27 32.33 -1.61 -6.42
C VAL A 27 31.87 -0.19 -6.12
N ASN A 28 31.61 0.58 -7.18
CA ASN A 28 31.04 1.91 -7.11
C ASN A 28 29.52 1.82 -7.33
N ARG A 29 28.75 2.82 -6.89
CA ARG A 29 27.29 2.84 -7.11
C ARG A 29 26.91 3.93 -8.09
N CYS A 30 26.00 3.61 -9.01
CA CYS A 30 25.43 4.63 -9.87
C CYS A 30 24.60 5.62 -9.05
N GLU A 31 24.89 6.92 -9.18
CA GLU A 31 24.17 7.99 -8.47
C GLU A 31 22.68 8.03 -8.84
N TYR A 32 22.33 7.55 -10.04
CA TYR A 32 20.96 7.60 -10.55
C TYR A 32 20.11 6.40 -10.15
N CYS A 33 20.58 5.17 -10.39
CA CYS A 33 19.81 3.94 -10.17
C CYS A 33 20.31 3.08 -9.00
N ALA A 34 21.36 3.53 -8.30
CA ALA A 34 22.04 2.80 -7.23
C ALA A 34 22.57 1.41 -7.63
N SER A 35 22.62 1.08 -8.92
CA SER A 35 23.20 -0.18 -9.39
C SER A 35 24.69 -0.27 -9.00
N PRO A 36 25.15 -1.41 -8.47
CA PRO A 36 26.57 -1.66 -8.29
C PRO A 36 27.27 -1.75 -9.65
N VAL A 37 28.42 -1.10 -9.77
CA VAL A 37 29.26 -1.07 -10.98
C VAL A 37 30.70 -1.35 -10.56
N LEU A 38 31.32 -2.33 -11.20
CA LEU A 38 32.70 -2.72 -10.90
C LEU A 38 33.68 -1.59 -11.27
N GLY A 39 34.66 -1.36 -10.40
CA GLY A 39 35.78 -0.47 -10.72
C GLY A 39 36.62 -1.01 -11.88
N PRO A 40 37.35 -0.14 -12.63
CA PRO A 40 38.10 -0.54 -13.82
C PRO A 40 39.17 -1.61 -13.58
N SER A 41 39.73 -1.67 -12.37
CA SER A 41 40.79 -2.62 -11.98
C SER A 41 40.29 -3.72 -11.06
N GLN A 42 38.99 -3.78 -10.81
CA GLN A 42 38.41 -4.74 -9.88
C GLN A 42 38.24 -6.12 -10.52
N SER A 43 38.77 -7.16 -9.86
CA SER A 43 38.50 -8.56 -10.22
C SER A 43 37.05 -8.94 -9.89
N ARG A 44 36.47 -9.88 -10.63
CA ARG A 44 35.11 -10.41 -10.36
C ARG A 44 35.08 -11.44 -9.23
N ASP A 45 36.26 -11.83 -8.75
CA ASP A 45 36.42 -12.85 -7.73
C ASP A 45 36.15 -12.29 -6.33
N CYS A 46 35.86 -13.19 -5.40
CA CYS A 46 35.80 -12.86 -4.00
C CYS A 46 37.18 -12.43 -3.48
N ILE A 47 37.21 -11.35 -2.70
CA ILE A 47 38.44 -10.83 -2.11
C ILE A 47 39.16 -11.83 -1.19
N ASN A 48 38.42 -12.74 -0.55
CA ASN A 48 38.95 -13.75 0.37
C ASN A 48 39.23 -15.10 -0.30
N HIS A 49 38.64 -15.36 -1.48
CA HIS A 49 38.73 -16.65 -2.16
C HIS A 49 39.03 -16.45 -3.66
N SER A 50 40.33 -16.46 -4.00
CA SER A 50 40.80 -16.34 -5.39
C SER A 50 40.27 -17.49 -6.25
N GLY A 51 39.69 -17.19 -7.43
CA GLY A 51 39.11 -18.17 -8.34
C GLY A 51 37.64 -18.53 -8.06
N THR A 52 37.03 -17.97 -6.99
CA THR A 52 35.60 -18.08 -6.74
C THR A 52 34.90 -16.78 -7.11
N LEU A 53 33.94 -16.84 -8.03
CA LEU A 53 33.16 -15.66 -8.43
C LEU A 53 32.37 -15.09 -7.26
N ALA A 54 32.43 -13.77 -7.10
CA ALA A 54 31.63 -13.09 -6.09
C ALA A 54 30.13 -13.10 -6.47
N LYS A 55 29.28 -13.24 -5.45
CA LYS A 55 27.82 -13.22 -5.61
C LYS A 55 27.19 -11.89 -5.21
N ALA A 56 27.85 -11.12 -4.34
CA ALA A 56 27.37 -9.84 -3.85
C ALA A 56 28.53 -8.89 -3.55
N SER A 57 28.21 -7.60 -3.41
CA SER A 57 29.13 -6.59 -2.87
C SER A 57 28.77 -6.22 -1.44
N CYS A 58 29.78 -6.01 -0.61
CA CYS A 58 29.61 -5.45 0.72
C CYS A 58 29.07 -4.02 0.60
N HIS A 59 27.92 -3.76 1.23
CA HIS A 59 27.27 -2.45 1.17
C HIS A 59 28.03 -1.34 1.89
N VAL A 60 28.95 -1.70 2.80
CA VAL A 60 29.78 -0.77 3.57
C VAL A 60 31.08 -0.46 2.82
N CYS A 61 31.94 -1.46 2.62
CA CYS A 61 33.27 -1.22 2.06
C CYS A 61 33.38 -1.34 0.52
N GLY A 62 32.35 -1.84 -0.17
CA GLY A 62 32.35 -2.04 -1.62
C GLY A 62 33.10 -3.29 -2.11
N ASP A 63 33.61 -4.13 -1.22
CA ASP A 63 34.35 -5.35 -1.59
C ASP A 63 33.41 -6.43 -2.13
N LEU A 64 33.92 -7.26 -3.04
CA LEU A 64 33.20 -8.40 -3.59
C LEU A 64 33.37 -9.65 -2.73
N VAL A 65 32.25 -10.29 -2.39
CA VAL A 65 32.21 -11.46 -1.50
C VAL A 65 31.49 -12.65 -2.14
N CYS A 66 32.00 -13.86 -1.90
CA CYS A 66 31.33 -15.10 -2.25
C CYS A 66 30.22 -15.44 -1.23
N GLU A 67 29.49 -16.54 -1.47
CA GLU A 67 28.39 -16.97 -0.59
C GLU A 67 28.86 -17.33 0.83
N ASP A 68 30.09 -17.83 0.96
CA ASP A 68 30.66 -18.23 2.26
C ASP A 68 31.13 -17.04 3.09
N CYS A 69 31.55 -15.95 2.44
CA CYS A 69 32.05 -14.74 3.10
C CYS A 69 30.98 -13.65 3.27
N MET A 70 29.78 -13.86 2.72
CA MET A 70 28.71 -12.87 2.79
C MET A 70 27.84 -13.09 4.03
N HIS A 71 27.73 -12.05 4.84
CA HIS A 71 26.74 -12.00 5.91
C HIS A 71 25.59 -11.12 5.48
N VAL A 72 24.38 -11.67 5.57
CA VAL A 72 23.15 -10.99 5.18
C VAL A 72 22.40 -10.58 6.44
N ARG A 73 22.07 -9.31 6.53
CA ARG A 73 21.25 -8.72 7.58
C ARG A 73 20.01 -8.06 6.96
N ILE A 74 18.92 -8.00 7.71
CA ILE A 74 17.71 -7.26 7.33
C ILE A 74 17.57 -6.06 8.27
N GLY A 75 17.50 -4.87 7.68
CA GLY A 75 17.12 -3.65 8.37
C GLY A 75 15.67 -3.28 8.08
N ASP A 76 14.94 -2.78 9.07
CA ASP A 76 13.65 -2.12 8.87
C ASP A 76 13.87 -0.61 8.87
N TYR A 77 13.54 0.05 7.76
CA TYR A 77 13.56 1.50 7.66
C TYR A 77 12.20 2.00 7.15
N GLY A 78 11.41 2.58 8.06
CA GLY A 78 10.09 3.13 7.74
C GLY A 78 9.05 2.08 7.30
N GLY A 79 9.19 0.83 7.74
CA GLY A 79 8.30 -0.28 7.36
C GLY A 79 8.66 -0.95 6.04
N LYS A 80 9.79 -0.57 5.41
CA LYS A 80 10.39 -1.31 4.30
C LYS A 80 11.58 -2.11 4.79
N LEU A 81 11.63 -3.38 4.42
CA LEU A 81 12.74 -4.27 4.72
C LEU A 81 13.85 -4.08 3.68
N PHE A 82 15.06 -3.83 4.16
CA PHE A 82 16.26 -3.69 3.32
C PHE A 82 17.23 -4.82 3.63
N THR A 83 17.69 -5.50 2.58
CA THR A 83 18.74 -6.51 2.70
C THR A 83 20.10 -5.82 2.68
N VAL A 84 20.86 -5.95 3.76
CA VAL A 84 22.22 -5.43 3.89
C VAL A 84 23.18 -6.60 3.81
N VAL A 85 24.04 -6.60 2.79
CA VAL A 85 25.13 -7.56 2.67
C VAL A 85 26.40 -6.90 3.18
N HIS A 86 27.10 -7.56 4.10
CA HIS A 86 28.40 -7.10 4.60
C HIS A 86 29.43 -8.23 4.62
N CYS A 87 30.71 -7.85 4.60
CA CYS A 87 31.84 -8.78 4.74
C CYS A 87 32.21 -8.98 6.22
N GLU A 88 33.18 -9.86 6.48
CA GLU A 88 33.67 -10.19 7.83
C GLU A 88 34.52 -9.10 8.50
N LYS A 89 34.85 -8.02 7.79
CA LYS A 89 35.67 -6.94 8.36
C LYS A 89 34.95 -6.31 9.57
N PRO A 90 35.65 -6.08 10.69
CA PRO A 90 35.01 -5.61 11.93
C PRO A 90 34.33 -4.24 11.77
N GLU A 91 34.91 -3.35 10.98
CA GLU A 91 34.32 -2.04 10.64
C GLU A 91 32.97 -2.20 9.93
N CYS A 92 32.86 -3.14 8.99
CA CYS A 92 31.63 -3.42 8.26
C CYS A 92 30.57 -4.10 9.13
N GLN A 93 30.98 -4.91 10.10
CA GLN A 93 30.07 -5.53 11.06
C GLN A 93 29.46 -4.51 12.02
N LEU A 94 30.25 -3.54 12.48
CA LEU A 94 29.80 -2.43 13.34
C LEU A 94 28.82 -1.51 12.62
N GLU A 95 29.13 -1.07 11.40
CA GLU A 95 28.22 -0.20 10.63
C GLU A 95 26.90 -0.87 10.24
N SER A 96 26.87 -2.19 10.17
CA SER A 96 25.67 -2.97 9.84
C SER A 96 24.96 -3.55 11.07
N GLU A 97 25.39 -3.23 12.29
CA GLU A 97 24.86 -3.81 13.54
C GLU A 97 23.40 -3.42 13.81
N TRP A 98 22.97 -2.27 13.32
CA TRP A 98 21.58 -1.83 13.40
C TRP A 98 20.60 -2.77 12.66
N ALA A 99 21.09 -3.58 11.73
CA ALA A 99 20.29 -4.57 10.99
C ALA A 99 20.42 -5.96 11.64
N LYS A 100 19.31 -6.69 11.73
CA LYS A 100 19.31 -8.02 12.37
C LYS A 100 19.86 -9.08 11.41
N PRO A 101 20.60 -10.09 11.89
CA PRO A 101 21.04 -11.21 11.05
C PRO A 101 19.85 -11.92 10.41
N LEU A 102 19.98 -12.22 9.13
CA LEU A 102 18.95 -12.93 8.38
C LEU A 102 18.88 -14.38 8.85
N ASN A 103 17.76 -14.76 9.47
CA ASN A 103 17.46 -16.17 9.68
C ASN A 103 16.81 -16.73 8.41
N ARG A 104 17.58 -17.50 7.62
CA ARG A 104 17.13 -18.11 6.36
C ARG A 104 15.96 -19.08 6.58
N GLU A 105 15.93 -19.80 7.71
CA GLU A 105 14.83 -20.70 8.05
C GLU A 105 13.56 -19.93 8.40
N PHE A 106 13.69 -18.83 9.15
CA PHE A 106 12.56 -17.94 9.43
C PHE A 106 11.97 -17.37 8.14
N GLN A 107 12.82 -16.86 7.23
CA GLN A 107 12.37 -16.33 5.94
C GLN A 107 11.65 -17.39 5.08
N LYS A 108 12.12 -18.63 5.12
CA LYS A 108 11.48 -19.75 4.41
C LYS A 108 10.10 -20.08 5.01
N LEU A 109 9.97 -20.02 6.34
CA LEU A 109 8.71 -20.27 7.05
C LEU A 109 7.71 -19.11 6.90
N THR A 110 8.20 -17.87 6.77
CA THR A 110 7.39 -16.67 6.56
C THR A 110 7.31 -16.27 5.09
N ASN A 111 7.35 -17.24 4.16
CA ASN A 111 7.12 -16.95 2.75
C ASN A 111 5.61 -16.70 2.51
N PHE A 112 5.28 -15.49 2.07
CA PHE A 112 3.90 -15.05 1.81
C PHE A 112 3.51 -15.05 0.32
N ASP A 113 4.21 -15.76 -0.56
CA ASP A 113 3.89 -15.83 -2.01
C ASP A 113 2.41 -16.23 -2.27
N TRP A 114 1.82 -17.04 -1.38
CA TRP A 114 0.41 -17.42 -1.47
C TRP A 114 -0.56 -16.23 -1.30
N SER A 115 -0.13 -15.18 -0.60
CA SER A 115 -0.92 -14.00 -0.29
C SER A 115 -1.03 -13.02 -1.45
N ASP A 116 -0.03 -12.96 -2.34
CA ASP A 116 -0.02 -12.04 -3.50
C ASP A 116 -1.21 -12.26 -4.43
N ARG A 117 -1.61 -13.53 -4.59
CA ARG A 117 -2.82 -13.89 -5.35
C ARG A 117 -4.08 -13.37 -4.65
N MET A 118 -4.13 -13.44 -3.32
CA MET A 118 -5.28 -12.99 -2.54
C MET A 118 -5.38 -11.47 -2.50
N ASP A 119 -4.24 -10.78 -2.37
CA ASP A 119 -4.18 -9.31 -2.37
C ASP A 119 -4.71 -8.72 -3.68
N ASN A 120 -4.41 -9.36 -4.81
CA ASN A 120 -5.00 -9.00 -6.11
C ASN A 120 -6.52 -9.20 -6.17
N VAL A 121 -7.04 -10.28 -5.58
CA VAL A 121 -8.49 -10.53 -5.53
C VAL A 121 -9.17 -9.49 -4.64
N ILE A 122 -8.60 -9.22 -3.45
CA ILE A 122 -9.08 -8.21 -2.51
C ILE A 122 -9.17 -6.86 -3.22
N LEU A 123 -8.09 -6.41 -3.86
CA LEU A 123 -8.06 -5.14 -4.60
C LEU A 123 -9.13 -5.02 -5.67
N ARG A 124 -9.34 -6.08 -6.45
CA ARG A 124 -10.35 -6.05 -7.53
C ARG A 124 -11.76 -5.97 -6.97
N VAL A 125 -12.03 -6.72 -5.91
CA VAL A 125 -13.36 -6.77 -5.28
C VAL A 125 -13.66 -5.46 -4.55
N THR A 126 -12.75 -4.97 -3.70
CA THR A 126 -12.92 -3.70 -2.98
C THR A 126 -12.89 -2.51 -3.92
N GLY A 127 -12.01 -2.51 -4.92
CA GLY A 127 -11.92 -1.47 -5.94
C GLY A 127 -13.19 -1.37 -6.79
N LEU A 128 -13.74 -2.50 -7.24
CA LEU A 128 -15.02 -2.52 -7.96
C LEU A 128 -16.16 -2.02 -7.05
N GLY A 129 -16.21 -2.46 -5.79
CA GLY A 129 -17.18 -1.98 -4.81
C GLY A 129 -17.10 -0.47 -4.61
N ALA A 130 -15.89 0.08 -4.45
CA ALA A 130 -15.68 1.52 -4.30
C ALA A 130 -16.10 2.33 -5.54
N ILE A 131 -15.82 1.82 -6.75
CA ILE A 131 -16.30 2.44 -8.00
C ILE A 131 -17.83 2.45 -8.04
N LEU A 132 -18.47 1.35 -7.66
CA LEU A 132 -19.93 1.27 -7.62
C LEU A 132 -20.54 2.23 -6.58
N ILE A 133 -19.90 2.41 -5.41
CA ILE A 133 -20.30 3.43 -4.44
C ILE A 133 -20.17 4.84 -5.04
N MET A 134 -19.06 5.16 -5.71
CA MET A 134 -18.91 6.48 -6.34
C MET A 134 -19.98 6.74 -7.43
N LEU A 135 -20.31 5.74 -8.23
CA LEU A 135 -21.37 5.83 -9.23
C LEU A 135 -22.75 5.98 -8.57
N PHE A 136 -22.99 5.24 -7.49
CA PHE A 136 -24.19 5.37 -6.67
C PHE A 136 -24.32 6.79 -6.11
N GLU A 137 -23.26 7.34 -5.51
CA GLU A 137 -23.24 8.72 -4.98
C GLU A 137 -23.58 9.72 -6.08
N LEU A 138 -22.93 9.63 -7.24
CA LEU A 138 -23.22 10.50 -8.36
C LEU A 138 -24.71 10.44 -8.78
N PHE A 139 -25.25 9.23 -8.91
CA PHE A 139 -26.65 9.05 -9.29
C PHE A 139 -27.62 9.54 -8.20
N PHE A 140 -27.29 9.30 -6.94
CA PHE A 140 -28.04 9.79 -5.79
C PHE A 140 -28.12 11.31 -5.78
N ILE A 141 -26.98 11.99 -5.99
CA ILE A 141 -26.89 13.45 -6.02
C ILE A 141 -27.73 14.03 -7.14
N ILE A 142 -27.57 13.50 -8.36
CA ILE A 142 -28.34 13.94 -9.52
C ILE A 142 -29.84 13.75 -9.27
N SER A 143 -30.22 12.60 -8.72
CA SER A 143 -31.61 12.28 -8.39
C SER A 143 -32.17 13.23 -7.34
N MET A 144 -31.43 13.54 -6.27
CA MET A 144 -31.89 14.44 -5.22
C MET A 144 -32.02 15.88 -5.72
N ILE A 145 -31.08 16.37 -6.53
CA ILE A 145 -31.17 17.68 -7.18
C ILE A 145 -32.39 17.73 -8.10
N TRP A 146 -32.60 16.68 -8.90
CA TRP A 146 -33.77 16.59 -9.77
C TRP A 146 -35.08 16.67 -8.98
N ILE A 147 -35.21 15.84 -7.94
CA ILE A 147 -36.40 15.79 -7.08
C ILE A 147 -36.66 17.16 -6.46
N GLN A 148 -35.63 17.80 -5.90
CA GLN A 148 -35.79 19.03 -5.15
C GLN A 148 -36.18 20.23 -6.02
N PHE A 149 -35.66 20.34 -7.24
CA PHE A 149 -35.86 21.52 -8.09
C PHE A 149 -36.90 21.33 -9.19
N PHE A 150 -37.14 20.11 -9.65
CA PHE A 150 -37.94 19.85 -10.85
C PHE A 150 -39.21 19.05 -10.59
N THR A 151 -39.42 18.50 -9.39
CA THR A 151 -40.65 17.75 -9.07
C THR A 151 -41.63 18.56 -8.21
N PRO A 152 -42.96 18.45 -8.43
CA PRO A 152 -43.95 19.10 -7.58
C PRO A 152 -43.84 18.72 -6.10
N TRP A 153 -43.34 17.51 -5.82
CA TRP A 153 -43.13 17.03 -4.46
C TRP A 153 -42.04 17.83 -3.74
N GLY A 154 -40.88 18.03 -4.37
CA GLY A 154 -39.80 18.87 -3.81
C GLY A 154 -40.14 20.36 -3.76
N LEU A 155 -41.07 20.82 -4.59
CA LEU A 155 -41.53 22.22 -4.64
C LEU A 155 -42.74 22.51 -3.73
N SER A 156 -43.31 21.50 -3.07
CA SER A 156 -44.52 21.64 -2.24
C SER A 156 -44.30 22.53 -1.00
N ASP A 157 -45.39 23.07 -0.46
CA ASP A 157 -45.40 23.90 0.74
C ASP A 157 -46.41 23.35 1.76
N PRO A 158 -45.98 22.84 2.93
CA PRO A 158 -44.60 22.76 3.39
C PRO A 158 -43.76 21.72 2.62
N SER A 159 -42.49 22.04 2.39
CA SER A 159 -41.55 21.14 1.71
C SER A 159 -41.28 19.87 2.53
N PRO A 160 -41.34 18.68 1.92
CA PRO A 160 -41.01 17.41 2.59
C PRO A 160 -39.52 17.26 2.86
N ILE A 161 -38.67 18.04 2.17
CA ILE A 161 -37.22 18.11 2.39
C ILE A 161 -36.90 19.38 3.19
N ALA A 162 -36.28 19.21 4.35
CA ALA A 162 -35.83 20.34 5.17
C ALA A 162 -34.70 21.12 4.46
N PHE A 163 -34.66 22.44 4.68
CA PHE A 163 -33.57 23.32 4.22
C PHE A 163 -33.26 24.35 5.31
N PHE A 164 -32.03 24.85 5.38
CA PHE A 164 -31.61 25.80 6.42
C PHE A 164 -31.81 27.26 6.00
N PHE A 165 -31.26 27.62 4.84
CA PHE A 165 -31.22 28.97 4.29
C PHE A 165 -31.78 29.01 2.87
N ILE A 166 -31.33 28.10 2.01
CA ILE A 166 -31.71 28.05 0.59
C ILE A 166 -32.12 26.63 0.26
N ARG A 167 -33.26 26.46 -0.43
CA ARG A 167 -33.69 25.17 -0.96
C ARG A 167 -32.53 24.54 -1.75
N GLY A 168 -32.00 23.43 -1.27
CA GLY A 168 -30.85 22.74 -1.87
C GLY A 168 -29.63 22.62 -0.99
N ASP A 169 -29.51 23.45 0.04
CA ASP A 169 -28.33 23.50 0.91
C ASP A 169 -28.02 22.17 1.59
N LEU A 170 -29.03 21.55 2.21
CA LEU A 170 -28.94 20.27 2.89
C LEU A 170 -28.50 19.17 1.91
N THR A 171 -29.08 19.18 0.71
CA THR A 171 -28.78 18.23 -0.35
C THR A 171 -27.33 18.32 -0.76
N VAL A 172 -26.85 19.53 -1.04
CA VAL A 172 -25.47 19.79 -1.46
C VAL A 172 -24.49 19.40 -0.36
N ILE A 173 -24.74 19.78 0.90
CA ILE A 173 -23.86 19.46 2.03
C ILE A 173 -23.74 17.94 2.23
N LEU A 174 -24.86 17.23 2.29
CA LEU A 174 -24.86 15.78 2.49
C LEU A 174 -24.22 15.04 1.31
N SER A 175 -24.36 15.58 0.10
CA SER A 175 -23.74 15.05 -1.11
C SER A 175 -22.21 15.21 -1.11
N ILE A 176 -21.71 16.36 -0.65
CA ILE A 176 -20.27 16.60 -0.51
C ILE A 176 -19.69 15.64 0.54
N LEU A 177 -20.35 15.51 1.70
CA LEU A 177 -19.90 14.62 2.77
C LEU A 177 -19.85 13.15 2.32
N GLY A 178 -20.88 12.67 1.60
CA GLY A 178 -20.92 11.30 1.05
C GLY A 178 -19.79 11.03 0.06
N ASN A 179 -19.53 11.97 -0.86
CA ASN A 179 -18.41 11.85 -1.79
C ASN A 179 -17.04 11.84 -1.10
N VAL A 180 -16.85 12.69 -0.08
CA VAL A 180 -15.61 12.72 0.70
C VAL A 180 -15.40 11.38 1.41
N MET A 181 -16.45 10.82 2.02
CA MET A 181 -16.39 9.50 2.65
C MET A 181 -16.04 8.41 1.64
N SER A 182 -16.68 8.40 0.47
CA SER A 182 -16.41 7.45 -0.60
C SER A 182 -14.96 7.53 -1.10
N ALA A 183 -14.41 8.73 -1.23
CA ALA A 183 -13.02 8.95 -1.60
C ALA A 183 -12.04 8.45 -0.53
N ILE A 184 -12.36 8.68 0.76
CA ILE A 184 -11.55 8.15 1.88
C ILE A 184 -11.56 6.63 1.89
N ILE A 185 -12.70 5.98 1.63
CA ILE A 185 -12.81 4.53 1.51
C ILE A 185 -11.91 4.01 0.39
N LEU A 186 -12.00 4.60 -0.80
CA LEU A 186 -11.18 4.22 -1.95
C LEU A 186 -9.68 4.39 -1.66
N GLN A 187 -9.28 5.53 -1.09
CA GLN A 187 -7.88 5.80 -0.78
C GLN A 187 -7.36 4.83 0.30
N THR A 188 -8.16 4.54 1.31
CA THR A 188 -7.83 3.55 2.34
C THR A 188 -7.69 2.16 1.73
N ALA A 189 -8.58 1.77 0.80
CA ALA A 189 -8.52 0.51 0.06
C ALA A 189 -7.23 0.36 -0.77
N LEU A 190 -6.72 1.46 -1.33
CA LEU A 190 -5.47 1.48 -2.09
C LEU A 190 -4.24 1.41 -1.16
N GLN A 191 -4.27 2.10 -0.02
CA GLN A 191 -3.17 2.09 0.94
C GLN A 191 -2.94 0.71 1.59
N VAL A 192 -3.98 -0.12 1.68
CA VAL A 192 -3.89 -1.52 2.14
C VAL A 192 -2.83 -2.30 1.39
N TYR A 193 -2.81 -2.11 0.07
CA TYR A 193 -1.95 -2.86 -0.83
C TYR A 193 -0.51 -2.35 -0.82
N VAL A 194 -0.31 -1.04 -0.74
CA VAL A 194 1.02 -0.43 -0.84
C VAL A 194 1.89 -0.72 0.40
N HIS A 195 1.26 -0.87 1.58
CA HIS A 195 1.98 -0.99 2.84
C HIS A 195 1.97 -2.39 3.46
N GLU A 196 1.43 -3.41 2.79
CA GLU A 196 1.30 -4.79 3.30
C GLU A 196 0.64 -4.87 4.71
N ARG A 197 -0.29 -3.95 5.00
CA ARG A 197 -1.00 -3.88 6.29
C ARG A 197 -2.43 -4.41 6.17
N GLN A 198 -2.59 -5.62 5.61
CA GLN A 198 -3.91 -6.18 5.27
C GLN A 198 -4.89 -6.18 6.46
N LEU A 199 -4.39 -6.48 7.67
CA LEU A 199 -5.21 -6.55 8.88
C LEU A 199 -5.81 -5.18 9.27
N ALA A 200 -4.96 -4.20 9.57
CA ALA A 200 -5.39 -2.89 10.05
C ALA A 200 -6.30 -2.21 9.02
N SER A 201 -5.90 -2.29 7.77
CA SER A 201 -6.64 -1.79 6.63
C SER A 201 -8.01 -2.43 6.43
N GLY A 202 -8.11 -3.76 6.54
CA GLY A 202 -9.40 -4.44 6.46
C GLY A 202 -10.35 -4.01 7.58
N VAL A 203 -9.83 -3.78 8.79
CA VAL A 203 -10.60 -3.22 9.92
C VAL A 203 -11.06 -1.78 9.62
N PHE A 204 -10.18 -0.92 9.11
CA PHE A 204 -10.54 0.44 8.74
C PHE A 204 -11.63 0.48 7.67
N LEU A 205 -11.52 -0.35 6.62
CA LEU A 205 -12.55 -0.46 5.59
C LEU A 205 -13.90 -0.89 6.16
N LEU A 206 -13.92 -1.84 7.09
CA LEU A 206 -15.14 -2.28 7.77
C LEU A 206 -15.78 -1.13 8.57
N VAL A 207 -14.96 -0.36 9.31
CA VAL A 207 -15.44 0.81 10.08
C VAL A 207 -16.04 1.86 9.15
N PHE A 208 -15.34 2.22 8.08
CA PHE A 208 -15.87 3.20 7.13
C PHE A 208 -17.13 2.71 6.41
N LEU A 209 -17.23 1.41 6.13
CA LEU A 209 -18.44 0.81 5.56
C LEU A 209 -19.65 0.98 6.49
N ILE A 210 -19.47 0.76 7.80
CA ILE A 210 -20.52 0.98 8.80
C ILE A 210 -20.95 2.45 8.81
N VAL A 211 -19.99 3.38 8.78
CA VAL A 211 -20.26 4.82 8.74
C VAL A 211 -21.03 5.19 7.47
N GLU A 212 -20.67 4.63 6.31
CA GLU A 212 -21.39 4.82 5.04
C GLU A 212 -22.85 4.35 5.12
N VAL A 213 -23.07 3.13 5.63
CA VAL A 213 -24.44 2.59 5.80
C VAL A 213 -25.27 3.51 6.71
N LEU A 214 -24.71 3.94 7.84
CA LEU A 214 -25.40 4.87 8.75
C LEU A 214 -25.69 6.21 8.07
N PHE A 215 -24.76 6.71 7.26
CA PHE A 215 -24.91 7.96 6.53
C PHE A 215 -25.99 7.86 5.45
N LEU A 216 -26.08 6.74 4.72
CA LEU A 216 -27.15 6.48 3.76
C LEU A 216 -28.53 6.44 4.46
N LEU A 217 -28.64 5.72 5.58
CA LEU A 217 -29.89 5.65 6.34
C LEU A 217 -30.32 7.03 6.83
N ALA A 218 -29.37 7.82 7.34
CA ALA A 218 -29.63 9.20 7.75
C ALA A 218 -30.13 10.06 6.58
N ARG A 219 -29.48 9.97 5.41
CA ARG A 219 -29.94 10.66 4.18
C ARG A 219 -31.35 10.23 3.78
N GLY A 220 -31.66 8.93 3.84
CA GLY A 220 -33.00 8.42 3.52
C GLY A 220 -34.10 9.01 4.41
N VAL A 221 -33.83 9.17 5.70
CA VAL A 221 -34.73 9.82 6.66
C VAL A 221 -34.85 11.32 6.38
N VAL A 222 -33.71 11.98 6.17
CA VAL A 222 -33.63 13.43 5.95
C VAL A 222 -34.35 13.87 4.68
N PHE A 223 -34.19 13.13 3.58
CA PHE A 223 -34.93 13.38 2.34
C PHE A 223 -36.33 12.78 2.36
N ASN A 224 -36.78 12.18 3.47
CA ASN A 224 -38.11 11.59 3.59
C ASN A 224 -38.48 10.65 2.41
N LEU A 225 -37.52 9.84 1.95
CA LEU A 225 -37.63 9.05 0.72
C LEU A 225 -38.75 8.01 0.78
N LEU A 226 -39.17 7.59 1.97
CA LEU A 226 -40.29 6.66 2.17
C LEU A 226 -41.63 7.25 1.73
N SER A 227 -41.76 8.57 1.76
CA SER A 227 -42.96 9.29 1.34
C SER A 227 -42.88 9.78 -0.12
N PHE A 228 -41.78 9.47 -0.82
CA PHE A 228 -41.61 9.88 -2.20
C PHE A 228 -42.62 9.16 -3.10
N PRO A 229 -43.29 9.84 -4.05
CA PRO A 229 -44.40 9.27 -4.81
C PRO A 229 -43.99 8.06 -5.67
N GLU A 230 -42.74 8.02 -6.10
CA GLU A 230 -42.21 6.97 -6.97
C GLU A 230 -41.61 5.83 -6.13
N ALA A 231 -42.46 4.85 -5.82
CA ALA A 231 -42.11 3.72 -4.95
C ALA A 231 -40.92 2.85 -5.45
N TRP A 232 -40.52 2.98 -6.72
CA TRP A 232 -39.40 2.21 -7.29
C TRP A 232 -38.02 2.79 -6.96
N LEU A 233 -37.93 4.09 -6.61
CA LEU A 233 -36.65 4.77 -6.41
C LEU A 233 -35.90 4.22 -5.18
N VAL A 234 -36.61 4.07 -4.06
CA VAL A 234 -36.04 3.59 -2.79
C VAL A 234 -35.44 2.18 -2.92
N PRO A 235 -36.17 1.15 -3.41
CA PRO A 235 -35.58 -0.18 -3.57
C PRO A 235 -34.44 -0.18 -4.59
N PHE A 236 -34.50 0.62 -5.65
CA PHE A 236 -33.40 0.74 -6.61
C PHE A 236 -32.11 1.28 -5.95
N LEU A 237 -32.22 2.35 -5.15
CA LEU A 237 -31.10 2.93 -4.43
C LEU A 237 -30.53 1.94 -3.40
N LEU A 238 -31.39 1.25 -2.64
CA LEU A 238 -30.98 0.27 -1.65
C LEU A 238 -30.28 -0.96 -2.27
N VAL A 239 -30.79 -1.47 -3.39
CA VAL A 239 -30.15 -2.60 -4.10
C VAL A 239 -28.81 -2.17 -4.67
N SER A 240 -28.74 -1.00 -5.32
CA SER A 240 -27.51 -0.48 -5.91
C SER A 240 -26.42 -0.28 -4.85
N PHE A 241 -26.77 0.36 -3.74
CA PHE A 241 -25.86 0.54 -2.61
C PHE A 241 -25.50 -0.81 -1.97
N GLY A 242 -26.49 -1.66 -1.70
CA GLY A 242 -26.28 -2.96 -1.05
C GLY A 242 -25.32 -3.88 -1.80
N VAL A 243 -25.39 -3.91 -3.14
CA VAL A 243 -24.43 -4.65 -3.98
C VAL A 243 -23.01 -4.10 -3.80
N ALA A 244 -22.85 -2.77 -3.84
CA ALA A 244 -21.55 -2.13 -3.68
C ALA A 244 -20.97 -2.36 -2.27
N THR A 245 -21.79 -2.20 -1.23
CA THR A 245 -21.45 -2.46 0.17
C THR A 245 -21.05 -3.91 0.40
N LEU A 246 -21.76 -4.87 -0.21
CA LEU A 246 -21.45 -6.29 -0.10
C LEU A 246 -20.06 -6.63 -0.65
N LEU A 247 -19.69 -6.05 -1.79
CA LEU A 247 -18.36 -6.23 -2.37
C LEU A 247 -17.27 -5.70 -1.43
N ILE A 248 -17.43 -4.49 -0.89
CA ILE A 248 -16.47 -3.91 0.06
C ILE A 248 -16.40 -4.76 1.34
N LEU A 249 -17.54 -5.25 1.84
CA LEU A 249 -17.58 -6.13 3.01
C LEU A 249 -16.80 -7.42 2.78
N VAL A 250 -17.06 -8.11 1.66
CA VAL A 250 -16.36 -9.36 1.31
C VAL A 250 -14.85 -9.12 1.18
N GLY A 251 -14.45 -8.04 0.50
CA GLY A 251 -13.04 -7.67 0.37
C GLY A 251 -12.39 -7.34 1.71
N SER A 252 -13.08 -6.61 2.59
CA SER A 252 -12.61 -6.26 3.94
C SER A 252 -12.42 -7.50 4.82
N MET A 253 -13.41 -8.40 4.84
CA MET A 253 -13.34 -9.66 5.59
C MET A 253 -12.20 -10.55 5.09
N THR A 254 -12.01 -10.61 3.77
CA THR A 254 -10.91 -11.38 3.16
C THR A 254 -9.55 -10.78 3.54
N ALA A 255 -9.41 -9.46 3.53
CA ALA A 255 -8.18 -8.77 3.96
C ALA A 255 -7.86 -9.03 5.43
N ILE A 256 -8.86 -9.00 6.32
CA ILE A 256 -8.71 -9.33 7.73
C ILE A 256 -8.25 -10.79 7.88
N ALA A 257 -8.90 -11.73 7.19
CA ALA A 257 -8.57 -13.15 7.27
C ALA A 257 -7.13 -13.44 6.78
N VAL A 258 -6.70 -12.84 5.67
CA VAL A 258 -5.33 -12.95 5.17
C VAL A 258 -4.34 -12.34 6.16
N GLY A 259 -4.64 -11.17 6.71
CA GLY A 259 -3.80 -10.51 7.72
C GLY A 259 -3.64 -11.34 9.00
N TRP A 260 -4.72 -11.96 9.48
CA TRP A 260 -4.67 -12.89 10.62
C TRP A 260 -3.80 -14.11 10.32
N LYS A 261 -3.99 -14.73 9.16
CA LYS A 261 -3.19 -15.90 8.76
C LYS A 261 -1.70 -15.57 8.61
N LYS A 262 -1.35 -14.38 8.10
CA LYS A 262 0.05 -13.92 8.05
C LYS A 262 0.64 -13.77 9.46
N ARG A 263 -0.12 -13.17 10.38
CA ARG A 263 0.30 -13.00 11.78
C ARG A 263 0.55 -14.36 12.45
N ASP A 264 -0.38 -15.28 12.29
CA ASP A 264 -0.30 -16.64 12.84
C ASP A 264 0.94 -17.39 12.30
N GLN A 265 1.19 -17.33 10.99
CA GLN A 265 2.40 -17.92 10.37
C GLN A 265 3.70 -17.35 10.93
N VAL A 266 3.74 -16.04 11.22
CA VAL A 266 4.91 -15.40 11.84
C VAL A 266 5.12 -15.85 13.27
N GLU A 267 4.04 -15.97 14.04
CA GLU A 267 4.06 -16.43 15.43
C GLU A 267 4.51 -17.90 15.51
N ASP A 268 3.92 -18.77 14.70
CA ASP A 268 4.32 -20.16 14.53
C ASP A 268 5.80 -20.31 14.16
N ALA A 269 6.28 -19.48 13.23
CA ALA A 269 7.68 -19.50 12.80
C ALA A 269 8.63 -19.09 13.95
N LYS A 270 8.23 -18.13 14.80
CA LYS A 270 9.02 -17.76 15.99
C LYS A 270 9.09 -18.91 17.00
N ILE A 271 7.95 -19.53 17.30
CA ILE A 271 7.86 -20.65 18.24
C ILE A 271 8.71 -21.83 17.75
N ARG A 272 8.59 -22.22 16.48
CA ARG A 272 9.34 -23.36 15.90
C ARG A 272 10.86 -23.16 15.91
N LEU A 273 11.31 -21.91 15.80
CA LEU A 273 12.73 -21.57 15.80
C LEU A 273 13.25 -21.18 17.18
N GLY A 274 12.41 -21.21 18.23
CA GLY A 274 12.78 -20.80 19.59
C GLY A 274 13.21 -19.33 19.68
N LEU A 275 12.59 -18.46 18.89
CA LEU A 275 12.89 -17.02 18.81
C LEU A 275 11.98 -16.16 19.72
N GLU A 276 11.26 -16.77 20.65
CA GLU A 276 10.44 -16.08 21.68
C GLU A 276 11.29 -15.51 22.81
#